data_AF-T1B0G7-F1
#
_entry.id   AF-T1B0G7-F1
#
_cell.length_a   1.000
_cell.length_b   1.000
_cell.length_c   1.000
_cell.angle_alpha   90.00
_cell.angle_beta   90.00
_cell.angle_gamma   90.00
#
_symmetry.space_group_name_H-M   'P 1'
#
loop_
_entity.id
_entity.type
_entity.pdbx_description
1 polymer ?
#
loop_
_entity_poly.entity_id
_entity_poly.type
_entity_poly.pdbx_seq_one_letter_code
_entity_poly.pdbx_strand_id
1 'polypeptide(L)' 'MATERPAPPPGRHGYPGRIIAFEGLDGSGKSTQARLLVKWLGALGYRVFFTEWNSSEL' A
#
# COMPACT_ATOMS: atom_id res chain seq x y z
N MET A 1 5.88 4.80 30.77
CA MET A 1 5.19 3.57 30.31
C MET A 1 4.38 3.95 29.09
N ALA A 2 4.87 3.67 27.87
CA ALA A 2 4.10 3.95 26.66
C ALA A 2 3.06 2.84 26.50
N THR A 3 1.79 3.19 26.61
CA THR A 3 0.68 2.26 26.39
C THR A 3 0.71 1.84 24.92
N GLU A 4 1.03 0.57 24.64
CA GLU A 4 0.94 0.04 23.29
C GLU A 4 -0.50 0.19 22.81
N ARG A 5 -0.70 0.89 21.69
CA ARG A 5 -2.02 0.99 21.08
C ARG A 5 -2.48 -0.42 20.71
N PRO A 6 -3.68 -0.86 21.12
CA PRO A 6 -4.19 -2.17 20.75
C PRO A 6 -4.21 -2.28 19.23
N ALA A 7 -3.77 -3.43 18.72
CA ALA A 7 -3.77 -3.68 17.29
C ALA A 7 -5.20 -3.52 16.75
N PRO A 8 -5.38 -2.87 15.58
CA PRO A 8 -6.70 -2.75 14.99
C PRO A 8 -7.30 -4.14 14.77
N PRO A 9 -8.63 -4.30 14.92
CA PRO A 9 -9.28 -5.59 14.73
C PRO A 9 -8.94 -6.13 13.32
N PRO A 10 -8.76 -7.45 13.19
CA PRO A 10 -8.41 -8.04 11.91
C PRO A 10 -9.48 -7.69 10.86
N GLY A 11 -9.03 -7.37 9.65
CA GLY A 11 -9.94 -7.12 8.53
C GLY A 11 -10.79 -8.35 8.22
N ARG A 12 -11.71 -8.23 7.26
CA ARG A 12 -12.65 -9.30 6.83
C ARG A 12 -11.98 -10.66 6.51
N HIS A 13 -10.66 -10.67 6.28
CA HIS A 13 -9.85 -11.85 5.97
C HIS A 13 -8.92 -12.29 7.10
N GLY A 14 -8.99 -11.72 8.31
CA GLY A 14 -8.13 -12.13 9.44
C GLY A 14 -6.73 -11.50 9.46
N TYR A 15 -6.31 -10.85 8.38
CA TYR A 15 -4.95 -10.32 8.24
C TYR A 15 -4.85 -8.83 8.63
N PRO A 16 -3.80 -8.41 9.35
CA PRO A 16 -3.54 -7.01 9.64
C PRO A 16 -2.92 -6.33 8.41
N GLY A 17 -3.75 -5.71 7.57
CA GLY A 17 -3.27 -4.96 6.41
C GLY A 17 -4.29 -4.83 5.28
N ARG A 18 -3.88 -4.15 4.21
CA ARG A 18 -4.67 -4.00 2.98
C ARG A 18 -3.74 -4.18 1.77
N ILE A 19 -4.23 -4.84 0.74
CA ILE A 19 -3.61 -4.86 -0.59
C ILE A 19 -4.31 -3.81 -1.43
N ILE A 20 -3.54 -2.97 -2.10
CA ILE A 20 -4.03 -1.94 -3.00
C ILE A 20 -3.38 -2.20 -4.37
N ALA A 21 -4.20 -2.48 -5.37
CA ALA A 21 -3.78 -2.68 -6.76
C ALA A 21 -4.26 -1.50 -7.60
N PHE A 22 -3.41 -1.04 -8.53
CA PHE A 22 -3.73 0.03 -9.46
C PHE A 22 -3.91 -0.57 -10.86
N GLU A 23 -5.14 -0.56 -11.36
CA GLU A 23 -5.51 -1.05 -12.69
C GLU A 23 -5.89 0.11 -13.62
N GLY A 24 -5.70 -0.08 -14.93
CA GLY A 24 -6.09 0.92 -15.93
C GLY A 24 -5.25 0.90 -17.20
N LEU A 25 -5.67 1.69 -18.19
CA LEU A 25 -4.98 1.80 -19.49
C LEU A 25 -3.56 2.37 -19.37
N ASP A 26 -2.74 2.15 -20.39
CA ASP A 26 -1.43 2.76 -20.48
C ASP A 26 -1.52 4.29 -20.58
N GLY A 27 -0.54 4.98 -19.99
CA GLY A 27 -0.55 6.45 -19.90
C GLY A 27 -1.48 7.04 -18.84
N SER A 28 -2.35 6.27 -18.18
CA SER A 28 -3.25 6.79 -17.11
C SER A 28 -2.56 7.23 -15.81
N GLY A 29 -1.24 7.03 -15.70
CA GLY A 29 -0.45 7.49 -14.56
C GLY A 29 -0.47 6.57 -13.33
N LYS A 30 -0.85 5.29 -13.47
CA LYS A 30 -0.90 4.29 -12.38
C LYS A 30 0.34 4.31 -11.48
N SER A 31 1.54 4.30 -12.07
CA SER A 31 2.81 4.32 -11.32
C SER A 31 3.00 5.62 -10.53
N THR A 32 2.58 6.76 -11.09
CA THR A 32 2.59 8.04 -10.37
C THR A 32 1.63 8.02 -9.20
N GLN A 33 0.40 7.55 -9.41
CA GLN A 33 -0.60 7.45 -8.35
C GLN A 33 -0.15 6.51 -7.22
N ALA A 34 0.43 5.35 -7.56
CA ALA A 34 0.96 4.41 -6.58
C ALA A 34 2.08 5.04 -5.73
N ARG A 35 3.03 5.76 -6.37
CA ARG A 35 4.12 6.45 -5.66
C ARG A 35 3.61 7.59 -4.76
N LEU A 36 2.59 8.33 -5.19
CA LEU A 36 1.96 9.36 -4.36
C LEU A 36 1.27 8.74 -3.14
N LEU A 37 0.55 7.63 -3.34
CA LEU A 37 -0.12 6.92 -2.24
C LEU A 37 0.88 6.37 -1.21
N VAL A 38 2.00 5.78 -1.67
CA VAL A 38 3.08 5.31 -0.79
C VAL A 38 3.61 6.45 0.08
N LYS A 39 3.89 7.61 -0.51
CA LYS A 39 4.36 8.80 0.23
C LYS A 39 3.34 9.27 1.25
N TRP A 40 2.07 9.37 0.86
CA TRP A 40 1.00 9.83 1.75
C TRP A 40 0.78 8.87 2.93
N LEU A 41 0.71 7.56 2.68
CA LEU A 41 0.58 6.55 3.74
C LEU A 41 1.81 6.53 4.67
N GLY A 42 3.02 6.67 4.12
CA GLY A 42 4.24 6.79 4.90
C GLY A 42 4.25 8.02 5.80
N ALA A 43 3.76 9.17 5.31
CA ALA A 43 3.63 10.40 6.09
C ALA A 43 2.62 10.27 7.25
N LEU A 44 1.62 9.40 7.10
CA LEU A 44 0.67 9.06 8.17
C LEU A 44 1.21 8.01 9.17
N GLY A 45 2.44 7.53 8.99
CA GLY A 45 3.09 6.56 9.86
C GLY A 45 2.72 5.09 9.58
N TYR A 46 2.09 4.79 8.45
CA TYR A 46 1.83 3.40 8.06
C TYR A 46 3.10 2.73 7.53
N ARG A 47 3.29 1.45 7.87
CA ARG A 47 4.25 0.60 7.16
C ARG A 47 3.67 0.22 5.81
N VAL A 48 4.39 0.57 4.74
CA VAL A 48 3.98 0.33 3.36
C VAL A 48 5.03 -0.55 2.68
N PHE A 49 4.58 -1.63 2.05
CA PHE A 49 5.40 -2.43 1.14
C PHE A 49 4.96 -2.12 -0.28
N PHE A 50 5.88 -1.63 -1.10
CA PHE A 50 5.61 -1.27 -2.48
C PHE A 50 6.30 -2.28 -3.41
N THR A 51 5.53 -2.85 -4.33
CA THR A 51 6.01 -3.78 -5.34
C THR A 51 5.56 -3.29 -6.71
N GLU A 52 6.49 -3.17 -7.65
CA GLU A 52 6.15 -2.95 -9.05
C GLU A 52 6.12 -4.29 -9.76
N TRP A 53 5.01 -4.60 -10.45
CA TRP A 53 5.05 -5.59 -11.51
C TRP A 53 5.69 -4.91 -12.71
N ASN A 54 7.02 -4.96 -12.79
CA ASN A 54 7.68 -4.76 -14.06
C ASN A 54 7.40 -6.02 -14.87
N SER A 55 6.81 -5.86 -16.06
CA SER A 55 6.71 -6.95 -17.03
C SER A 55 8.04 -7.70 -17.06
N SER A 56 7.99 -9.03 -17.12
CA SER A 56 9.18 -9.88 -17.21
C SER A 56 10.23 -9.27 -18.13
N GLU A 57 11.51 -9.34 -17.77
CA GLU A 57 12.58 -9.10 -18.73
C GLU A 57 12.26 -9.91 -19.99
N LEU A 58 12.11 -9.19 -21.11
CA LEU A 58 11.95 -9.77 -22.44
C LEU A 58 13.20 -10.56 -22.81
#